data_AF-A0A2E7ZW16-F1
#
_entry.id   AF-A0A2E7ZW16-F1
#
_cell.length_a   1.000
_cell.length_b   1.000
_cell.length_c   1.000
_cell.angle_alpha   90.00
_cell.angle_beta   90.00
_cell.angle_gamma   90.00
#
_symmetry.space_group_name_H-M   'P 1'
#
loop_
_entity.id
_entity.type
_entity.pdbx_description
1 polymer ?
#
loop_
_entity_poly.entity_id
_entity_poly.type
_entity_poly.pdbx_seq_one_letter_code
_entity_poly.pdbx_strand_id
1 'polypeptide(L)'
;MGASDDANVAEVALLDRFPDDGWVRARRWSPSQGMVNAIYGLIGAICPGRSDGAPADKSVYDAVFVQMVQTFPYMSRLARMGLPWIIRVLDWSPIWRFEGVVRLQSLPPEQGSAVLDRVASSRFALLRTFVTAARAAVLTAYFDLPVVHDALGYDPVGFMRERIALRRRLEAGKVSEQTDLLQPSPQTLLAAAVDKS
;
A
#
# COMPACT_ATOMS: atom_id res chain seq x y z
N MET A 1 32.39 -13.83 33.25
CA MET A 1 32.23 -13.50 31.81
C MET A 1 31.45 -14.65 31.21
N GLY A 2 30.17 -14.44 30.87
CA GLY A 2 29.28 -15.49 30.38
C GLY A 2 27.99 -15.62 31.21
N ALA A 3 27.05 -14.69 31.00
CA ALA A 3 25.64 -14.79 31.41
C ALA A 3 24.83 -13.61 30.84
N SER A 4 24.82 -13.39 29.51
CA SER A 4 23.94 -12.36 28.93
C SER A 4 23.33 -12.68 27.56
N ASP A 5 23.52 -13.88 26.99
CA ASP A 5 22.91 -14.25 25.70
C ASP A 5 21.62 -15.07 25.81
N ASP A 6 21.38 -15.78 26.91
CA ASP A 6 20.22 -16.68 27.02
C ASP A 6 18.89 -15.97 27.34
N ALA A 7 18.95 -14.73 27.84
CA ALA A 7 17.74 -13.93 28.10
C ALA A 7 17.12 -13.33 26.82
N ASN A 8 17.92 -13.18 25.75
CA ASN A 8 17.43 -12.70 24.44
C ASN A 8 16.88 -13.82 23.55
N VAL A 9 17.17 -15.09 23.85
CA VAL A 9 16.69 -16.24 23.07
C VAL A 9 15.33 -16.74 23.60
N ALA A 10 15.04 -16.55 24.89
CA ALA A 10 13.76 -16.95 25.48
C ALA A 10 12.57 -16.03 25.10
N GLU A 11 12.82 -14.78 24.69
CA GLU A 11 11.76 -13.86 24.23
C GLU A 11 11.39 -14.06 22.75
N VAL A 12 12.11 -14.95 22.05
CA VAL A 12 11.75 -15.42 20.70
C VAL A 12 10.63 -16.49 20.74
N ALA A 13 10.25 -16.95 21.94
CA ALA A 13 9.36 -18.08 22.16
C ALA A 13 7.84 -17.81 22.08
N LEU A 14 7.37 -16.65 21.59
CA LEU A 14 5.92 -16.40 21.43
C LEU A 14 5.59 -15.60 20.16
N LEU A 15 6.19 -15.99 19.02
CA LEU A 15 5.60 -15.74 17.70
C LEU A 15 4.58 -16.83 17.39
N ASP A 16 3.46 -16.79 18.09
CA ASP A 16 2.34 -17.69 17.84
C ASP A 16 1.73 -17.36 16.46
N ARG A 17 1.77 -18.33 15.55
CA ARG A 17 1.32 -18.20 14.15
C ARG A 17 -0.19 -18.50 14.09
N PHE A 18 -1.03 -17.51 13.75
CA PHE A 18 -2.46 -17.75 13.53
C PHE A 18 -2.69 -18.48 12.19
N PRO A 19 -3.75 -19.30 12.04
CA PRO A 19 -3.88 -20.25 10.92
C PRO A 19 -4.13 -19.64 9.54
N ASP A 20 -4.38 -18.33 9.43
CA ASP A 20 -4.81 -17.66 8.18
C ASP A 20 -3.95 -16.44 7.75
N ASP A 21 -2.69 -16.30 8.23
CA ASP A 21 -1.64 -15.29 7.87
C ASP A 21 -2.09 -13.79 7.81
N GLY A 22 -1.53 -12.80 8.51
CA GLY A 22 -0.39 -12.69 9.40
C GLY A 22 -0.33 -11.26 9.99
N TRP A 23 0.35 -11.10 11.14
CA TRP A 23 0.70 -9.81 11.78
C TRP A 23 -0.33 -9.06 12.64
N VAL A 24 -1.29 -9.75 13.27
CA VAL A 24 -2.18 -9.12 14.28
C VAL A 24 -1.39 -8.46 15.43
N ARG A 25 -0.16 -8.91 15.69
CA ARG A 25 0.75 -8.37 16.72
C ARG A 25 2.05 -7.80 16.16
N ALA A 26 2.04 -7.29 14.93
CA ALA A 26 3.20 -6.59 14.40
C ALA A 26 3.55 -5.40 15.31
N ARG A 27 4.81 -5.35 15.77
CA ARG A 27 5.30 -4.20 16.54
C ARG A 27 5.07 -2.96 15.67
N ARG A 28 4.38 -1.96 16.20
CA ARG A 28 4.18 -0.69 15.50
C ARG A 28 5.42 0.17 15.65
N TRP A 29 5.85 0.80 14.55
CA TRP A 29 6.73 1.95 14.66
C TRP A 29 5.96 3.10 15.33
N SER A 30 6.62 3.80 16.27
CA SER A 30 6.05 4.98 16.94
C SER A 30 6.71 6.25 16.35
N PRO A 31 6.14 6.82 15.28
CA PRO A 31 6.65 8.06 14.70
C PRO A 31 6.42 9.26 15.62
N SER A 32 7.26 10.29 15.50
CA SER A 32 6.99 11.58 16.15
C SER A 32 5.77 12.28 15.54
N GLN A 33 5.14 13.20 16.27
CA GLN A 33 3.94 13.90 15.79
C GLN A 33 4.14 14.59 14.43
N GLY A 34 5.30 15.22 14.20
CA GLY A 34 5.59 15.82 12.90
C GLY A 34 5.67 14.81 11.75
N MET A 35 6.12 13.58 12.03
CA MET A 35 6.12 12.50 11.05
C MET A 35 4.70 11.95 10.83
N VAL A 36 3.90 11.84 11.90
CA VAL A 36 2.48 11.47 11.77
C VAL A 36 1.77 12.43 10.82
N ASN A 37 1.90 13.73 11.03
CA ASN A 37 1.28 14.75 10.20
C ASN A 37 1.78 14.68 8.74
N ALA A 38 3.09 14.49 8.52
CA ALA A 38 3.66 14.33 7.19
C ALA A 38 3.12 13.09 6.46
N ILE A 39 2.93 11.97 7.18
CA ILE A 39 2.33 10.75 6.62
C ILE A 39 0.86 11.01 6.24
N TYR A 40 0.06 11.63 7.11
CA TYR A 40 -1.33 11.98 6.76
C TYR A 40 -1.42 12.93 5.58
N GLY A 41 -0.51 13.90 5.48
CA GLY A 41 -0.40 14.79 4.33
C GLY A 41 -0.15 14.03 3.03
N LEU A 42 0.76 13.06 3.06
CA LEU A 42 1.04 12.19 1.91
C LEU A 42 -0.14 11.26 1.58
N ILE A 43 -0.78 10.66 2.58
CA ILE A 43 -1.97 9.80 2.38
C ILE A 43 -3.05 10.62 1.68
N GLY A 44 -3.39 11.79 2.22
CA GLY A 44 -4.40 12.66 1.60
C GLY A 44 -4.04 13.10 0.18
N ALA A 45 -2.77 13.39 -0.10
CA ALA A 45 -2.32 13.80 -1.43
C ALA A 45 -2.22 12.65 -2.45
N ILE A 46 -2.07 11.40 -2.00
CA ILE A 46 -1.82 10.23 -2.86
C ILE A 46 -3.08 9.38 -3.05
N CYS A 47 -3.89 9.20 -1.99
CA CYS A 47 -5.11 8.41 -2.09
C CYS A 47 -6.05 9.02 -3.13
N PRO A 48 -6.73 8.18 -3.94
CA PRO A 48 -7.69 8.66 -4.92
C PRO A 48 -8.80 9.45 -4.20
N GLY A 49 -9.19 10.57 -4.79
CA GLY A 49 -10.16 11.47 -4.20
C GLY A 49 -11.58 10.92 -4.27
N ARG A 50 -12.48 11.49 -3.48
CA ARG A 50 -13.91 11.17 -3.54
C ARG A 50 -14.53 11.44 -4.92
N SER A 51 -13.93 12.34 -5.70
CA SER A 51 -14.31 12.63 -7.09
C SER A 51 -14.25 11.41 -7.99
N ASP A 52 -13.40 10.44 -7.66
CA ASP A 52 -13.13 9.27 -8.50
C ASP A 52 -14.02 8.07 -8.11
N GLY A 53 -14.99 8.30 -7.20
CA GLY A 53 -15.85 7.25 -6.64
C GLY A 53 -15.15 6.37 -5.60
N ALA A 54 -13.89 6.68 -5.27
CA ALA A 54 -13.08 5.90 -4.36
C ALA A 54 -13.32 6.26 -2.88
N PRO A 55 -13.28 5.29 -1.94
CA PRO A 55 -13.35 5.57 -0.50
C PRO A 55 -12.21 6.48 -0.06
N ALA A 56 -12.53 7.63 0.54
CA ALA A 56 -11.55 8.65 0.94
C ALA A 56 -11.90 9.32 2.28
N ASP A 57 -12.66 8.62 3.13
CA ASP A 57 -13.02 9.11 4.44
C ASP A 57 -11.88 8.94 5.46
N LYS A 58 -12.00 9.61 6.61
CA LYS A 58 -10.96 9.59 7.64
C LYS A 58 -10.62 8.17 8.12
N SER A 59 -11.59 7.25 8.17
CA SER A 59 -11.33 5.90 8.67
C SER A 59 -10.43 5.10 7.72
N VAL A 60 -10.57 5.32 6.41
CA VAL A 60 -9.68 4.77 5.38
C VAL A 60 -8.26 5.30 5.57
N TYR A 61 -8.10 6.61 5.78
CA TYR A 61 -6.77 7.20 5.98
C TYR A 61 -6.11 6.72 7.28
N ASP A 62 -6.88 6.59 8.36
CA ASP A 62 -6.41 6.04 9.63
C ASP A 62 -5.95 4.58 9.44
N ALA A 63 -6.70 3.78 8.66
CA ALA A 63 -6.34 2.39 8.36
C ALA A 63 -5.06 2.27 7.52
N VAL A 64 -4.92 3.09 6.46
CA VAL A 64 -3.69 3.19 5.66
C VAL A 64 -2.49 3.56 6.56
N PHE A 65 -2.67 4.57 7.42
CA PHE A 65 -1.63 4.98 8.37
C PHE A 65 -1.20 3.81 9.27
N VAL A 66 -2.16 3.10 9.88
CA VAL A 66 -1.90 1.95 10.75
C VAL A 66 -1.11 0.87 10.02
N GLN A 67 -1.51 0.53 8.80
CA GLN A 67 -0.82 -0.48 8.00
C GLN A 67 0.62 -0.05 7.67
N MET A 68 0.81 1.19 7.25
CA MET A 68 2.16 1.73 6.97
C MET A 68 3.08 1.64 8.20
N VAL A 69 2.62 2.04 9.39
CA VAL A 69 3.44 1.99 10.61
C VAL A 69 3.65 0.58 11.16
N GLN A 70 2.75 -0.36 10.84
CA GLN A 70 2.90 -1.78 11.15
C GLN A 70 3.94 -2.46 10.26
N THR A 71 3.97 -2.15 8.96
CA THR A 71 4.93 -2.73 8.02
C THR A 71 6.35 -2.22 8.27
N PHE A 72 6.48 -0.99 8.77
CA PHE A 72 7.75 -0.29 8.88
C PHE A 72 8.88 -1.08 9.59
N PRO A 73 8.68 -1.70 10.76
CA PRO A 73 9.75 -2.43 11.44
C PRO A 73 10.27 -3.66 10.69
N TYR A 74 9.49 -4.18 9.75
CA TYR A 74 9.81 -5.36 8.94
C TYR A 74 10.51 -5.01 7.62
N MET A 75 10.64 -3.72 7.31
CA MET A 75 11.38 -3.28 6.14
C MET A 75 12.89 -3.50 6.31
N SER A 76 13.60 -3.64 5.18
CA SER A 76 15.06 -3.70 5.16
C SER A 76 15.67 -2.48 5.87
N ARG A 77 16.89 -2.61 6.41
CA ARG A 77 17.55 -1.52 7.16
C ARG A 77 17.63 -0.22 6.34
N LEU A 78 17.92 -0.33 5.05
CA LEU A 78 17.97 0.81 4.13
C LEU A 78 16.61 1.50 4.00
N ALA A 79 15.52 0.73 3.85
CA ALA A 79 14.18 1.27 3.77
C ALA A 79 13.73 1.92 5.09
N ARG A 80 14.01 1.30 6.25
CA ARG A 80 13.72 1.89 7.56
C ARG A 80 14.42 3.22 7.80
N MET A 81 15.63 3.39 7.28
CA MET A 81 16.34 4.67 7.38
C MET A 81 15.88 5.67 6.31
N GLY A 82 15.65 5.20 5.08
CA GLY A 82 15.35 6.04 3.93
C GLY A 82 13.91 6.55 3.88
N LEU A 83 12.93 5.72 4.22
CA LEU A 83 11.52 6.08 4.06
C LEU A 83 11.09 7.29 4.91
N PRO A 84 11.48 7.42 6.20
CA PRO A 84 11.19 8.63 6.96
C PRO A 84 11.82 9.89 6.36
N TRP A 85 13.00 9.75 5.76
CA TRP A 85 13.67 10.85 5.05
C TRP A 85 12.90 11.25 3.80
N ILE A 86 12.50 10.28 2.98
CA ILE A 86 11.66 10.49 1.79
C ILE A 86 10.39 11.24 2.18
N ILE A 87 9.68 10.76 3.20
CA ILE A 87 8.44 11.38 3.68
C ILE A 87 8.66 12.85 4.05
N ARG A 88 9.72 13.16 4.81
CA ARG A 88 10.04 14.54 5.19
C ARG A 88 10.40 15.42 3.99
N VAL A 89 11.18 14.91 3.05
CA VAL A 89 11.57 15.66 1.84
C VAL A 89 10.34 16.01 1.01
N LEU A 90 9.40 15.07 0.87
CA LEU A 90 8.15 15.28 0.14
C LEU A 90 7.17 16.20 0.91
N ASP A 91 7.11 16.12 2.24
CA ASP A 91 6.29 17.04 3.04
C ASP A 91 6.75 18.50 2.89
N TRP A 92 8.04 18.72 2.71
CA TRP A 92 8.61 20.04 2.44
C TRP A 92 8.54 20.47 0.96
N SER A 93 8.02 19.62 0.07
CA SER A 93 8.00 19.89 -1.38
C SER A 93 7.33 21.18 -1.83
N PRO A 94 6.23 21.64 -1.22
CA PRO A 94 5.64 22.91 -1.64
C PRO A 94 6.58 24.11 -1.39
N ILE A 95 7.39 24.05 -0.33
CA ILE A 95 8.28 25.15 0.09
C ILE A 95 9.47 25.27 -0.86
N TRP A 96 10.21 24.17 -1.07
CA TRP A 96 11.42 24.22 -1.92
C TRP A 96 11.11 24.31 -3.42
N ARG A 97 9.85 24.06 -3.82
CA ARG A 97 9.36 24.34 -5.19
C ARG A 97 8.77 25.72 -5.37
N PHE A 98 8.68 26.54 -4.30
CA PHE A 98 8.01 27.84 -4.33
C PHE A 98 6.54 27.77 -4.74
N GLU A 99 5.87 26.65 -4.45
CA GLU A 99 4.44 26.44 -4.72
C GLU A 99 3.56 26.82 -3.51
N GLY A 100 4.19 27.17 -2.38
CA GLY A 100 3.54 27.71 -1.20
C GLY A 100 4.53 28.00 -0.06
N VAL A 101 4.03 28.57 1.03
CA VAL A 101 4.80 28.82 2.28
C VAL A 101 4.52 27.77 3.36
N VAL A 102 3.60 26.85 3.10
CA VAL A 102 3.17 25.79 4.02
C VAL A 102 3.65 24.42 3.54
N ARG A 103 3.70 23.46 4.47
CA ARG A 103 4.06 22.07 4.17
C ARG A 103 2.89 21.31 3.54
N LEU A 104 3.19 20.16 2.94
CA LEU A 104 2.21 19.31 2.26
C LEU A 104 1.07 18.90 3.18
N GLN A 105 1.37 18.54 4.44
CA GLN A 105 0.36 18.19 5.46
C GLN A 105 -0.68 19.28 5.77
N SER A 106 -0.43 20.52 5.34
CA SER A 106 -1.33 21.65 5.57
C SER A 106 -2.08 22.08 4.29
N LEU A 107 -1.83 21.42 3.17
CA LEU A 107 -2.52 21.69 1.91
C LEU A 107 -3.78 20.82 1.78
N PRO A 108 -4.81 21.29 1.05
CA PRO A 108 -5.90 20.44 0.60
C PRO A 108 -5.37 19.25 -0.22
N PRO A 109 -6.00 18.06 -0.12
CA PRO A 109 -5.60 16.85 -0.85
C PRO A 109 -5.31 17.07 -2.34
N GLU A 110 -6.17 17.81 -3.03
CA GLU A 110 -6.09 18.05 -4.47
C GLU A 110 -4.87 18.91 -4.83
N GLN A 111 -4.59 19.93 -4.00
CA GLN A 111 -3.41 20.77 -4.17
C GLN A 111 -2.13 19.99 -3.85
N GLY A 112 -2.15 19.18 -2.79
CA GLY A 112 -1.03 18.30 -2.43
C GLY A 112 -0.72 17.30 -3.54
N SER A 113 -1.75 16.70 -4.15
CA SER A 113 -1.62 15.79 -5.28
C SER A 113 -0.94 16.46 -6.48
N ALA A 114 -1.38 17.66 -6.84
CA ALA A 114 -0.78 18.45 -7.92
C ALA A 114 0.70 18.79 -7.67
N VAL A 115 1.08 19.11 -6.42
CA VAL A 115 2.50 19.31 -6.05
C VAL A 115 3.28 18.01 -6.28
N LEU A 116 2.78 16.87 -5.79
CA LEU A 116 3.45 15.58 -5.96
C LEU A 116 3.57 15.16 -7.43
N ASP A 117 2.59 15.46 -8.27
CA ASP A 117 2.66 15.22 -9.72
C ASP A 117 3.79 16.02 -10.38
N ARG A 118 3.96 17.28 -10.00
CA ARG A 118 5.08 18.12 -10.48
C ARG A 118 6.43 17.62 -9.96
N VAL A 119 6.48 17.07 -8.76
CA VAL A 119 7.70 16.39 -8.25
C VAL A 119 7.96 15.12 -9.06
N ALA A 120 6.94 14.32 -9.37
CA ALA A 120 7.04 13.12 -10.19
C ALA A 120 7.46 13.40 -11.64
N SER A 121 7.16 14.59 -12.18
CA SER A 121 7.59 15.03 -13.51
C SER A 121 8.98 15.70 -13.50
N SER A 122 9.67 15.74 -12.37
CA SER A 122 10.97 16.43 -12.26
C SER A 122 12.08 15.72 -13.03
N ARG A 123 13.02 16.48 -13.60
CA ARG A 123 14.21 15.94 -14.30
C ARG A 123 15.12 15.08 -13.42
N PHE A 124 15.07 15.29 -12.11
CA PHE A 124 15.91 14.59 -11.14
C PHE A 124 15.33 13.20 -10.85
N ALA A 125 16.00 12.15 -11.33
CA ALA A 125 15.58 10.76 -11.14
C ALA A 125 15.29 10.43 -9.66
N LEU A 126 16.10 10.94 -8.74
CA LEU A 126 15.93 10.71 -7.30
C LEU A 126 14.58 11.20 -6.77
N LEU A 127 14.12 12.40 -7.18
CA LEU A 127 12.83 12.95 -6.75
C LEU A 127 11.65 12.12 -7.29
N ARG A 128 11.76 11.66 -8.54
CA ARG A 128 10.76 10.76 -9.12
C ARG A 128 10.68 9.46 -8.34
N THR A 129 11.83 8.86 -8.03
CA THR A 129 11.91 7.65 -7.20
C THR A 129 11.30 7.88 -5.82
N PHE A 130 11.50 9.05 -5.21
CA PHE A 130 10.89 9.38 -3.91
C PHE A 130 9.36 9.40 -3.99
N VAL A 131 8.79 10.05 -5.01
CA VAL A 131 7.33 10.05 -5.20
C VAL A 131 6.81 8.64 -5.51
N THR A 132 7.49 7.88 -6.38
CA THR A 132 7.12 6.49 -6.67
C THR A 132 7.14 5.63 -5.41
N ALA A 133 8.16 5.75 -4.57
CA ALA A 133 8.25 5.00 -3.32
C ALA A 133 7.12 5.37 -2.34
N ALA A 134 6.82 6.66 -2.19
CA ALA A 134 5.71 7.12 -1.36
C ALA A 134 4.36 6.64 -1.88
N ARG A 135 4.13 6.74 -3.20
CA ARG A 135 2.92 6.22 -3.87
C ARG A 135 2.77 4.72 -3.69
N ALA A 136 3.83 3.96 -3.92
CA ALA A 136 3.81 2.52 -3.73
C ALA A 136 3.46 2.16 -2.28
N ALA A 137 4.07 2.82 -1.29
CA ALA A 137 3.80 2.55 0.12
C ALA A 137 2.34 2.86 0.51
N VAL A 138 1.82 4.02 0.10
CA VAL A 138 0.46 4.44 0.43
C VAL A 138 -0.57 3.62 -0.34
N LEU A 139 -0.42 3.46 -1.67
CA LEU A 139 -1.40 2.77 -2.49
C LEU A 139 -1.44 1.27 -2.21
N THR A 140 -0.30 0.64 -1.88
CA THR A 140 -0.32 -0.78 -1.47
C THR A 140 -1.16 -0.98 -0.22
N ALA A 141 -1.02 -0.09 0.78
CA ALA A 141 -1.86 -0.16 1.98
C ALA A 141 -3.32 0.20 1.68
N TYR A 142 -3.58 1.20 0.84
CA TYR A 142 -4.93 1.60 0.45
C TYR A 142 -5.70 0.47 -0.25
N PHE A 143 -5.09 -0.16 -1.25
CA PHE A 143 -5.72 -1.22 -2.02
C PHE A 143 -5.81 -2.55 -1.27
N ASP A 144 -5.23 -2.67 -0.08
CA ASP A 144 -5.38 -3.87 0.77
C ASP A 144 -6.60 -3.77 1.70
N LEU A 145 -7.28 -2.61 1.72
CA LEU A 145 -8.43 -2.38 2.59
C LEU A 145 -9.70 -3.04 2.03
N PRO A 146 -10.49 -3.78 2.86
CA PRO A 146 -11.74 -4.40 2.43
C PRO A 146 -12.76 -3.42 1.84
N VAL A 147 -12.89 -2.23 2.42
CA VAL A 147 -13.80 -1.18 1.92
C VAL A 147 -13.45 -0.72 0.50
N VAL A 148 -12.16 -0.76 0.14
CA VAL A 148 -11.68 -0.43 -1.21
C VAL A 148 -11.97 -1.59 -2.16
N HIS A 149 -11.78 -2.84 -1.73
CA HIS A 149 -12.18 -4.01 -2.49
C HIS A 149 -13.68 -4.01 -2.84
N ASP A 150 -14.52 -3.72 -1.85
CA ASP A 150 -15.98 -3.64 -2.02
C ASP A 150 -16.36 -2.54 -3.02
N ALA A 151 -15.74 -1.36 -2.92
CA ALA A 151 -15.98 -0.25 -3.84
C ALA A 151 -15.55 -0.56 -5.29
N LEU A 152 -14.53 -1.41 -5.47
CA LEU A 152 -14.05 -1.86 -6.78
C LEU A 152 -14.77 -3.10 -7.32
N GLY A 153 -15.65 -3.73 -6.51
CA GLY A 153 -16.25 -5.02 -6.85
C GLY A 153 -15.22 -6.14 -6.96
N TYR A 154 -14.09 -6.03 -6.26
CA TYR A 154 -13.00 -7.01 -6.27
C TYR A 154 -13.17 -7.98 -5.11
N ASP A 155 -13.27 -9.28 -5.39
CA ASP A 155 -13.32 -10.34 -4.37
C ASP A 155 -12.00 -11.13 -4.32
N PRO A 156 -11.01 -10.71 -3.51
CA PRO A 156 -9.74 -11.42 -3.40
C PRO A 156 -9.90 -12.82 -2.79
N VAL A 157 -10.87 -13.01 -1.89
CA VAL A 157 -11.05 -14.27 -1.16
C VAL A 157 -11.66 -15.33 -2.07
N GLY A 158 -12.71 -14.96 -2.82
CA GLY A 158 -13.29 -15.82 -3.84
C GLY A 158 -12.25 -16.21 -4.89
N PHE A 159 -11.52 -15.23 -5.41
CA PHE A 159 -10.43 -15.46 -6.36
C PHE A 159 -9.40 -16.45 -5.82
N MET A 160 -8.87 -16.25 -4.61
CA MET A 160 -7.86 -17.14 -4.03
C MET A 160 -8.39 -18.56 -3.80
N ARG A 161 -9.65 -18.71 -3.39
CA ARG A 161 -10.29 -20.03 -3.23
C ARG A 161 -10.35 -20.78 -4.56
N GLU A 162 -10.73 -20.10 -5.64
CA GLU A 162 -10.74 -20.69 -6.98
C GLU A 162 -9.35 -21.14 -7.43
N ARG A 163 -8.31 -20.33 -7.17
CA ARG A 163 -6.92 -20.70 -7.52
C ARG A 163 -6.39 -21.87 -6.69
N ILE A 164 -6.73 -21.95 -5.41
CA ILE A 164 -6.39 -23.11 -4.56
C ILE A 164 -7.09 -24.36 -5.07
N ALA A 165 -8.38 -24.26 -5.42
CA ALA A 165 -9.14 -25.38 -5.98
C ALA A 165 -8.56 -25.85 -7.31
N LEU A 166 -8.22 -24.93 -8.20
CA LEU A 166 -7.54 -25.21 -9.47
C LEU A 166 -6.23 -25.96 -9.24
N ARG A 167 -5.36 -25.45 -8.36
CA ARG A 167 -4.09 -26.09 -8.03
C ARG A 167 -4.28 -27.52 -7.54
N ARG A 168 -5.23 -27.75 -6.62
CA ARG A 168 -5.55 -29.10 -6.12
C ARG A 168 -6.02 -30.03 -7.24
N ARG A 169 -6.78 -29.54 -8.22
CA ARG A 169 -7.19 -30.34 -9.39
C ARG A 169 -6.01 -30.73 -10.27
N LEU A 170 -5.10 -29.79 -10.56
CA LEU A 170 -3.92 -30.04 -11.39
C LEU A 170 -2.95 -31.01 -10.70
N GLU A 171 -2.74 -30.86 -9.39
CA GLU A 171 -1.93 -31.80 -8.58
C GLU A 171 -2.53 -33.21 -8.56
N ALA A 172 -3.86 -33.33 -8.69
CA ALA A 172 -4.57 -34.61 -8.83
C ALA A 172 -4.54 -35.17 -10.28
N GLY A 173 -3.77 -34.58 -11.19
CA GLY A 173 -3.58 -35.06 -12.57
C GLY A 173 -4.69 -34.67 -13.55
N LYS A 174 -5.59 -33.74 -13.18
CA LYS A 174 -6.60 -33.22 -14.11
C LYS A 174 -5.97 -32.21 -15.06
N VAL A 175 -6.47 -32.16 -16.30
CA VAL A 175 -6.01 -31.20 -17.32
C VAL A 175 -6.61 -29.81 -17.04
N SER A 176 -5.83 -28.75 -17.28
CA SER A 176 -6.31 -27.38 -17.21
C SER A 176 -7.38 -27.13 -18.27
N GLU A 177 -8.49 -26.52 -17.88
CA GLU A 177 -9.56 -26.10 -18.78
C GLU A 177 -9.33 -24.66 -19.25
N GLN A 178 -9.92 -24.28 -20.38
CA GLN A 178 -9.77 -22.93 -20.95
C GLN A 178 -10.40 -21.84 -20.08
N THR A 179 -11.37 -22.23 -19.25
CA THR A 179 -12.02 -21.42 -18.20
C THR A 179 -11.13 -21.16 -16.99
N ASP A 180 -10.01 -21.89 -16.83
CA ASP A 180 -9.05 -21.70 -15.73
C ASP A 180 -8.05 -20.56 -16.00
N LEU A 181 -8.06 -20.02 -17.23
CA LEU A 181 -7.23 -18.91 -17.64
C LEU A 181 -7.79 -17.60 -17.08
N LEU A 182 -6.91 -16.80 -16.47
CA LEU A 182 -7.21 -15.55 -15.75
C LEU A 182 -7.82 -14.43 -16.59
N GLN A 183 -8.03 -14.66 -17.88
CA GLN A 183 -8.69 -13.71 -18.77
C GLN A 183 -9.71 -14.45 -19.61
N PRO A 184 -10.92 -13.89 -19.82
CA PRO A 184 -11.67 -14.24 -21.02
C PRO A 184 -10.70 -14.07 -22.19
N SER A 185 -10.59 -15.07 -23.06
CA SER A 185 -9.75 -14.94 -24.25
C SER A 185 -10.13 -13.64 -24.98
N PRO A 186 -9.21 -12.96 -25.68
CA PRO A 186 -9.55 -11.76 -26.45
C PRO A 186 -10.77 -11.97 -27.37
N GLN A 187 -10.98 -13.20 -27.82
CA GLN A 187 -12.14 -13.62 -28.61
C GLN A 187 -13.46 -13.60 -27.82
N THR A 188 -13.42 -13.93 -26.52
CA THR A 188 -14.57 -13.90 -25.61
C THR A 188 -14.97 -12.47 -25.24
N LEU A 189 -14.01 -11.55 -25.10
CA LEU A 189 -14.28 -10.11 -24.92
C LEU A 189 -14.87 -9.48 -26.19
N LEU A 190 -14.40 -9.89 -27.37
CA LEU A 190 -14.97 -9.47 -28.65
C LEU A 190 -16.40 -9.96 -28.85
N ALA A 191 -16.69 -11.22 -28.52
CA ALA A 191 -18.04 -11.79 -28.62
C ALA A 191 -19.04 -11.07 -27.69
N ALA A 192 -18.64 -10.76 -26.45
CA ALA A 192 -19.48 -10.04 -25.49
C ALA A 192 -19.71 -8.56 -25.84
N ALA A 193 -18.82 -7.95 -26.63
CA ALA A 193 -18.99 -6.58 -27.12
C ALA A 193 -19.93 -6.51 -28.35
N VAL A 194 -19.91 -7.54 -29.20
CA VAL A 194 -20.82 -7.66 -30.36
C VAL A 194 -22.26 -7.92 -29.92
N ASP A 195 -22.48 -8.68 -28.83
CA ASP A 195 -23.81 -9.00 -28.30
C ASP A 195 -24.49 -7.83 -27.55
N LYS A 196 -23.74 -6.73 -27.32
CA LYS A 196 -24.21 -5.49 -26.68
C LYS A 196 -24.40 -4.33 -27.67
N SER A 197 -24.25 -4.57 -28.97
CA SER A 197 -24.43 -3.60 -30.06
C SER A 197 -25.67 -3.94 -30.88
#